data_AF-A0A3E0IKI8-F1
#
_entry.id   AF-A0A3E0IKI8-F1
#
_cell.length_a   1.000
_cell.length_b   1.000
_cell.length_c   1.000
_cell.angle_alpha   90.00
_cell.angle_beta   90.00
_cell.angle_gamma   90.00
#
_symmetry.space_group_name_H-M   'P 1'
#
loop_
_entity.id
_entity.type
_entity.pdbx_description
1 polymer ?
#
loop_
_entity_poly.entity_id
_entity_poly.type
_entity_poly.pdbx_seq_one_letter_code
_entity_poly.pdbx_strand_id
1 'polypeptide(L)'
;MDSLGQFFTDIENDGNNHFNVDYALLNEVKHDNGKTYYEVEIFRTEEVPFDEEVTEDNIGALESKWIEVDQSGDNYIESIFFENEEDAKDYITLVLKGFSTFEKAAKESGVLRDSLV
;
A
#
# COMPACT_ATOMS: atom_id res chain seq x y z
N MET A 1 -18.56 6.97 -0.83
CA MET A 1 -17.25 6.67 -0.24
C MET A 1 -16.27 7.45 -1.06
N ASP A 2 -15.57 8.38 -0.43
CA ASP A 2 -14.60 9.23 -1.10
C ASP A 2 -13.20 8.78 -0.64
N SER A 3 -12.35 8.36 -1.58
CA SER A 3 -10.98 7.98 -1.24
C SER A 3 -10.17 9.23 -0.91
N LEU A 4 -9.55 9.21 0.27
CA LEU A 4 -8.72 10.29 0.82
C LEU A 4 -7.23 10.02 0.60
N GLY A 5 -6.84 8.79 0.30
CA GLY A 5 -5.46 8.45 -0.05
C GLY A 5 -5.16 6.96 -0.04
N GLN A 6 -4.03 6.61 -0.64
CA GLN A 6 -3.43 5.29 -0.64
C GLN A 6 -2.04 5.37 0.00
N PHE A 7 -1.71 4.38 0.81
CA PHE A 7 -0.47 4.33 1.57
C PHE A 7 0.13 2.92 1.50
N PHE A 8 1.37 2.81 1.06
CA PHE A 8 2.09 1.54 0.97
C PHE A 8 2.74 1.22 2.31
N THR A 9 2.48 0.03 2.86
CA THR A 9 2.93 -0.34 4.20
C THR A 9 4.12 -1.29 4.16
N ASP A 10 4.18 -2.17 3.15
CA ASP A 10 5.31 -3.06 2.95
C ASP A 10 5.43 -3.53 1.50
N ILE A 11 6.65 -3.83 1.06
CA ILE A 11 6.93 -4.48 -0.23
C ILE A 11 7.94 -5.58 0.04
N GLU A 12 7.53 -6.83 -0.14
CA GLU A 12 8.32 -8.02 0.15
C GLU A 12 8.67 -8.75 -1.16
N ASN A 13 9.92 -9.20 -1.31
CA ASN A 13 10.28 -10.16 -2.34
C ASN A 13 10.12 -11.58 -1.79
N ASP A 14 9.33 -12.43 -2.44
CA ASP A 14 9.02 -13.79 -2.00
C ASP A 14 10.20 -14.79 -2.17
N GLY A 15 11.31 -14.34 -2.76
CA GLY A 15 12.50 -15.13 -3.07
C GLY A 15 12.49 -15.79 -4.44
N ASN A 16 11.43 -15.63 -5.23
CA ASN A 16 11.25 -16.21 -6.57
C ASN A 16 10.98 -15.14 -7.63
N ASN A 17 11.52 -13.93 -7.46
CA ASN A 17 11.26 -12.78 -8.32
C ASN A 17 9.78 -12.35 -8.38
N HIS A 18 9.01 -12.66 -7.34
CA HIS A 18 7.68 -12.11 -7.17
C HIS A 18 7.67 -11.19 -5.95
N PHE A 19 6.76 -10.23 -5.98
CA PHE A 19 6.60 -9.24 -4.93
C PHE A 19 5.22 -9.31 -4.32
N ASN A 20 5.15 -9.21 -3.01
CA ASN A 20 3.92 -8.96 -2.28
C ASN A 20 3.90 -7.49 -1.88
N VAL A 21 2.79 -6.81 -2.14
CA VAL A 21 2.63 -5.39 -1.83
C VAL A 21 1.48 -5.22 -0.87
N ASP A 22 1.81 -4.78 0.35
CA ASP A 22 0.82 -4.43 1.36
C ASP A 22 0.55 -2.92 1.28
N TYR A 23 -0.72 -2.55 1.27
CA TYR A 23 -1.13 -1.15 1.22
C TYR A 23 -2.45 -0.92 1.97
N ALA A 24 -2.70 0.33 2.34
CA ALA A 24 -3.91 0.78 2.98
C ALA A 24 -4.58 1.89 2.18
N LEU A 25 -5.91 1.88 2.13
CA LEU A 25 -6.73 2.97 1.60
C LEU A 25 -7.43 3.68 2.76
N LEU A 26 -7.36 5.01 2.75
CA LEU A 26 -8.12 5.85 3.66
C LEU A 26 -9.34 6.37 2.93
N ASN A 27 -10.53 6.17 3.49
CA ASN A 27 -11.79 6.53 2.88
C ASN A 27 -12.70 7.30 3.84
N GLU A 28 -13.45 8.28 3.32
CA GLU A 28 -14.57 8.90 4.05
C GLU A 28 -15.86 8.12 3.78
N VAL A 29 -16.51 7.65 4.84
CA VAL A 29 -17.75 6.86 4.80
C VAL A 29 -18.88 7.57 5.55
N LYS A 30 -19.98 7.84 4.84
CA LYS A 30 -21.21 8.39 5.42
C LYS A 30 -22.17 7.25 5.72
N HIS A 31 -22.51 7.06 6.99
CA HIS A 31 -23.46 6.03 7.42
C HIS A 31 -24.90 6.56 7.44
N ASP A 32 -25.87 5.65 7.37
CA ASP A 32 -27.32 5.95 7.37
C ASP A 32 -27.80 6.72 8.60
N ASN A 33 -27.02 6.69 9.70
CA ASN A 33 -27.27 7.46 10.91
C ASN A 33 -26.86 8.95 10.79
N GLY A 34 -26.40 9.38 9.61
CA GLY A 34 -25.95 10.75 9.33
C GLY A 34 -24.55 11.09 9.85
N LYS A 35 -23.84 10.13 10.44
CA LYS A 35 -22.45 10.31 10.89
C LYS A 35 -21.47 9.97 9.78
N THR A 36 -20.37 10.70 9.75
CA THR A 36 -19.20 10.40 8.93
C THR A 36 -18.19 9.64 9.78
N TYR A 37 -17.59 8.61 9.20
CA TYR A 37 -16.47 7.86 9.75
C TYR A 37 -15.35 7.81 8.72
N TYR A 38 -14.14 7.54 9.19
CA TYR A 38 -12.96 7.36 8.36
C TYR A 38 -12.58 5.89 8.42
N GLU A 39 -12.64 5.23 7.28
CA GLU A 39 -12.33 3.81 7.14
C GLU A 39 -10.90 3.66 6.61
N VAL A 40 -10.10 2.85 7.30
CA VAL A 40 -8.82 2.38 6.81
C VAL A 40 -9.02 0.94 6.35
N GLU A 41 -8.99 0.72 5.05
CA GLU A 41 -9.01 -0.60 4.43
C GLU A 41 -7.57 -1.08 4.22
N ILE A 42 -7.28 -2.34 4.53
CA ILE A 42 -5.95 -2.93 4.40
C ILE A 42 -6.01 -4.03 3.34
N PHE A 43 -5.03 -4.00 2.44
CA PHE A 43 -4.94 -4.88 1.30
C PHE A 43 -3.54 -5.50 1.16
N ARG A 44 -3.49 -6.65 0.50
CA ARG A 44 -2.27 -7.29 0.03
C ARG A 44 -2.46 -7.82 -1.38
N THR A 45 -1.63 -7.36 -2.30
CA THR A 45 -1.50 -7.94 -3.63
C THR A 45 -0.37 -8.97 -3.58
N GLU A 46 -0.68 -10.24 -3.87
CA GLU A 46 0.30 -11.33 -3.85
C GLU A 46 0.86 -11.63 -5.25
N GLU A 47 2.07 -12.19 -5.28
CA GLU A 47 2.70 -12.74 -6.48
C GLU A 47 2.81 -11.76 -7.66
N VAL A 48 3.15 -10.49 -7.41
CA VAL A 48 3.41 -9.50 -8.48
C VAL A 48 4.69 -9.89 -9.23
N PRO A 49 4.64 -10.24 -10.52
CA PRO A 49 5.79 -10.78 -11.23
C PRO A 49 6.77 -9.66 -11.61
N PHE A 50 8.04 -9.80 -11.21
CA PHE A 50 9.09 -8.86 -11.58
C PHE A 50 10.47 -9.55 -11.54
N ASP A 51 10.90 -10.06 -12.69
CA ASP A 51 12.11 -10.89 -12.90
C ASP A 51 13.46 -10.15 -12.79
N GLU A 52 13.49 -8.99 -12.16
CA GLU A 52 14.67 -8.13 -12.05
C GLU A 52 14.90 -7.67 -10.61
N GLU A 53 16.17 -7.37 -10.29
CA GLU A 53 16.48 -6.64 -9.06
C GLU A 53 15.90 -5.21 -9.14
N VAL A 54 15.32 -4.74 -8.05
CA VAL A 54 14.68 -3.43 -7.99
C VAL A 54 15.71 -2.34 -7.73
N THR A 55 15.78 -1.40 -8.66
CA THR A 55 16.70 -0.26 -8.68
C THR A 55 15.92 1.04 -8.91
N GLU A 56 16.57 2.18 -8.73
CA GLU A 56 15.95 3.50 -8.96
C GLU A 56 15.43 3.64 -10.40
N ASP A 57 16.07 2.98 -11.37
CA ASP A 57 15.71 3.06 -12.78
C ASP A 57 14.46 2.24 -13.15
N ASN A 58 14.15 1.18 -12.39
CA ASN A 58 13.06 0.24 -12.72
C ASN A 58 11.94 0.15 -11.67
N ILE A 59 12.02 0.88 -10.56
CA ILE A 59 10.96 0.90 -9.52
C ILE A 59 9.58 1.29 -10.06
N GLY A 60 9.51 2.24 -11.00
CA GLY A 60 8.25 2.63 -11.64
C GLY A 60 7.65 1.53 -12.53
N ALA A 61 8.49 0.62 -13.05
CA ALA A 61 8.02 -0.54 -13.80
C ALA A 61 7.40 -1.59 -12.86
N LEU A 62 7.98 -1.81 -11.68
CA LEU A 62 7.39 -2.65 -10.64
C LEU A 62 6.04 -2.09 -10.15
N GLU A 63 5.97 -0.78 -9.87
CA GLU A 63 4.70 -0.14 -9.46
C GLU A 63 3.62 -0.33 -10.54
N SER A 64 3.99 -0.16 -11.82
CA SER A 64 3.05 -0.38 -12.93
C SER A 64 2.57 -1.83 -12.99
N LYS A 65 3.44 -2.81 -12.74
CA LYS A 65 3.09 -4.24 -12.68
C LYS A 65 2.17 -4.55 -11.51
N TRP A 66 2.44 -3.98 -10.36
CA TRP A 66 1.57 -4.10 -9.20
C TRP A 66 0.15 -3.57 -9.50
N ILE A 67 0.03 -2.38 -10.12
CA ILE A 67 -1.29 -1.83 -10.51
C ILE A 67 -2.05 -2.77 -11.46
N GLU A 68 -1.36 -3.40 -12.42
CA GLU A 68 -1.98 -4.38 -13.32
C GLU A 68 -2.55 -5.59 -12.56
N VAL A 69 -1.81 -6.12 -11.60
CA VAL A 69 -2.21 -7.28 -10.80
C VAL A 69 -3.30 -6.91 -9.80
N ASP A 70 -3.18 -5.75 -9.15
CA ASP A 70 -4.12 -5.28 -8.14
C ASP A 70 -5.55 -5.17 -8.69
N GLN A 71 -5.71 -4.68 -9.92
CA GLN A 71 -6.99 -4.59 -10.60
C GLN A 71 -7.68 -5.94 -10.88
N SER A 72 -6.96 -7.06 -10.71
CA SER A 72 -7.42 -8.39 -11.09
C SER A 72 -7.80 -9.30 -9.91
N GLY A 73 -7.49 -8.93 -8.67
CA GLY A 73 -7.55 -9.82 -7.50
C GLY A 73 -8.49 -9.35 -6.37
N ASP A 74 -8.86 -10.30 -5.50
CA ASP A 74 -9.44 -10.02 -4.18
C ASP A 74 -8.28 -9.80 -3.19
N ASN A 75 -7.85 -8.55 -3.04
CA ASN A 75 -6.68 -8.20 -2.24
C ASN A 75 -7.05 -7.75 -0.82
N TYR A 76 -8.33 -7.74 -0.48
CA TYR A 76 -8.84 -7.23 0.80
C TYR A 76 -8.48 -8.15 1.97
N ILE A 77 -7.93 -7.57 3.04
CA ILE A 77 -7.67 -8.27 4.30
C ILE A 77 -8.73 -7.89 5.33
N GLU A 78 -8.78 -6.61 5.72
CA GLU A 78 -9.67 -6.11 6.76
C GLU A 78 -9.88 -4.59 6.66
N SER A 79 -10.81 -4.05 7.44
CA SER A 79 -10.97 -2.60 7.60
C SER A 79 -11.24 -2.19 9.04
N ILE A 80 -10.83 -0.97 9.38
CA ILE A 80 -10.95 -0.36 10.71
C ILE A 80 -11.57 1.02 10.57
N PHE A 81 -12.53 1.33 11.45
CA PHE A 81 -13.25 2.60 11.43
C PHE A 81 -12.80 3.54 12.56
N PHE A 82 -12.66 4.81 12.22
CA PHE A 82 -12.31 5.90 13.12
C PHE A 82 -13.39 6.98 13.07
N GLU A 83 -13.65 7.63 14.22
CA GLU A 83 -14.59 8.75 14.29
C GLU A 83 -13.98 10.07 13.75
N ASN A 84 -12.65 10.15 13.67
CA ASN A 84 -11.93 11.32 13.22
C ASN A 84 -10.87 10.93 12.15
N GLU A 85 -10.50 11.89 11.30
CA GLU A 85 -9.54 11.66 10.21
C GLU A 85 -8.09 11.54 10.72
N GLU A 86 -7.77 12.28 11.79
CA GLU A 86 -6.42 12.38 12.34
C GLU A 86 -5.97 11.05 12.96
N ASP A 87 -6.80 10.39 13.75
CA ASP A 87 -6.56 9.06 14.32
C ASP A 87 -6.40 8.01 13.21
N ALA A 88 -7.18 8.10 12.13
CA ALA A 88 -7.04 7.20 10.98
C ALA A 88 -5.68 7.39 10.29
N LYS A 89 -5.26 8.65 10.10
CA LYS A 89 -3.93 8.99 9.56
C LYS A 89 -2.79 8.59 10.51
N ASP A 90 -2.97 8.77 11.80
CA ASP A 90 -2.01 8.36 12.82
C ASP A 90 -1.90 6.84 12.86
N TYR A 91 -3.01 6.10 12.73
CA TYR A 91 -2.98 4.66 12.62
C TYR A 91 -2.17 4.21 11.39
N ILE A 92 -2.43 4.78 10.22
CA ILE A 92 -1.68 4.48 9.00
C ILE A 92 -0.19 4.79 9.18
N THR A 93 0.16 5.97 9.67
CA THR A 93 1.56 6.44 9.69
C THR A 93 2.37 5.88 10.87
N LEU A 94 1.77 5.67 12.03
CA LEU A 94 2.46 5.25 13.25
C LEU A 94 2.35 3.76 13.52
N VAL A 95 1.21 3.13 13.19
CA VAL A 95 0.97 1.71 13.45
C VAL A 95 1.33 0.88 12.22
N LEU A 96 0.73 1.19 11.07
CA LEU A 96 1.02 0.48 9.81
C LEU A 96 2.32 0.93 9.14
N LYS A 97 2.89 2.07 9.59
CA LYS A 97 4.09 2.70 9.00
C LYS A 97 3.94 3.00 7.50
N GLY A 98 2.75 3.36 7.07
CA GLY A 98 2.42 3.60 5.68
C GLY A 98 3.16 4.81 5.08
N PHE A 99 3.54 4.66 3.81
CA PHE A 99 4.22 5.67 3.00
C PHE A 99 3.34 6.11 1.83
N SER A 100 3.38 7.40 1.50
CA SER A 100 2.56 7.97 0.42
C SER A 100 3.05 7.64 -1.00
N THR A 101 4.23 7.02 -1.15
CA THR A 101 4.80 6.67 -2.45
C THR A 101 5.35 5.24 -2.43
N PHE A 102 5.19 4.55 -3.56
CA PHE A 102 5.66 3.18 -3.75
C PHE A 102 7.19 3.08 -3.57
N GLU A 103 7.93 4.01 -4.17
CA GLU A 103 9.39 4.09 -4.06
C GLU A 103 9.88 4.19 -2.61
N LYS A 104 9.22 4.99 -1.77
CA LYS A 104 9.60 5.14 -0.37
C LYS A 104 9.36 3.86 0.41
N ALA A 105 8.22 3.19 0.18
CA ALA A 105 7.96 1.89 0.78
C ALA A 105 9.00 0.86 0.33
N ALA A 106 9.32 0.80 -0.97
CA ALA A 106 10.32 -0.13 -1.50
C ALA A 106 11.71 0.09 -0.87
N LYS A 107 12.08 1.35 -0.62
CA LYS A 107 13.32 1.71 0.07
C LYS A 107 13.33 1.28 1.53
N GLU A 108 12.28 1.59 2.26
CA GLU A 108 12.18 1.29 3.70
C GLU A 108 12.00 -0.21 3.98
N SER A 109 11.40 -0.96 3.06
CA SER A 109 11.32 -2.43 3.08
C SER A 109 12.61 -3.12 2.59
N GLY A 110 13.60 -2.35 2.10
CA GLY A 110 14.89 -2.88 1.65
C GLY A 110 14.86 -3.61 0.30
N VAL A 111 13.76 -3.45 -0.46
CA VAL A 111 13.60 -3.98 -1.82
C VAL A 111 14.36 -3.11 -2.82
N LEU A 112 14.26 -1.79 -2.69
CA LEU A 112 14.99 -0.85 -3.51
C LEU A 112 16.44 -0.74 -3.01
N ARG A 113 17.40 -1.17 -3.82
CA ARG A 113 18.83 -0.97 -3.52
C ARG A 113 19.28 0.39 -4.00
N ASP A 114 19.88 1.16 -3.10
CA ASP A 114 20.66 2.33 -3.49
C ASP A 114 21.80 1.85 -4.39
N SER A 115 21.93 2.46 -5.56
CA SER A 115 22.96 2.11 -6.54
C SER A 115 24.33 2.14 -5.87
N LEU A 116 25.04 1.00 -5.88
CA LEU A 116 26.40 0.90 -5.34
C LEU A 116 27.33 1.77 -6.21
N VAL A 117 27.50 3.04 -5.82
CA VAL A 117 28.56 3.92 -6.33
C VAL A 117 29.86 3.69 -5.56
#